data_AF-A0A2M8PTL5-F1
#
_entry.id   AF-A0A2M8PTL5-F1
#
_cell.length_a   1.000
_cell.length_b   1.000
_cell.length_c   1.000
_cell.angle_alpha   90.00
_cell.angle_beta   90.00
_cell.angle_gamma   90.00
#
_symmetry.space_group_name_H-M   'P 1'
#
loop_
_entity.id
_entity.type
_entity.pdbx_description
1 polymer ?
#
loop_
_entity_poly.entity_id
_entity_poly.type
_entity_poly.pdbx_seq_one_letter_code
_entity_poly.pdbx_strand_id
1 'polypeptide(L)'
;MTNVLALFWPVGLLILLLAMAFLSKRMGEANNTPGYYRLAYLGALLIGLSIAARIMNIGEDQATLDTLQQNTLWLILYNGLPAIALTLGLIAGWRYWSWLLAERD
;
A
#
# COMPACT_ATOMS: atom_id res chain seq x y z
N MET A 1 -2.59 -24.06 3.94
CA MET A 1 -2.51 -23.60 2.54
C MET A 1 -2.75 -22.10 2.47
N THR A 2 -1.68 -21.31 2.37
CA THR A 2 -1.77 -19.90 1.93
C THR A 2 -2.21 -19.90 0.48
N ASN A 3 -3.53 -19.84 0.27
CA ASN A 3 -4.10 -19.86 -1.07
C ASN A 3 -3.56 -18.66 -1.86
N VAL A 4 -3.13 -18.89 -3.10
CA VAL A 4 -2.70 -17.82 -4.04
C VAL A 4 -3.77 -16.72 -4.13
N LEU A 5 -5.03 -17.07 -3.89
CA LEU A 5 -6.17 -16.16 -3.72
C LEU A 5 -5.93 -15.05 -2.68
N ALA A 6 -5.20 -15.32 -1.60
CA ALA A 6 -4.90 -14.35 -0.53
C ALA A 6 -3.91 -13.24 -0.97
N LEU A 7 -3.23 -13.41 -2.11
CA LEU A 7 -2.35 -12.39 -2.69
C LEU A 7 -3.12 -11.36 -3.53
N PHE A 8 -4.34 -11.66 -3.97
CA PHE A 8 -5.12 -10.73 -4.80
C PHE A 8 -5.40 -9.41 -4.07
N TRP A 9 -5.74 -9.48 -2.78
CA TRP A 9 -5.99 -8.28 -1.97
C TRP A 9 -4.80 -7.32 -1.94
N PRO A 10 -3.61 -7.71 -1.44
CA PRO A 10 -2.49 -6.77 -1.35
C PRO A 10 -1.96 -6.35 -2.73
N VAL A 11 -2.02 -7.23 -3.74
CA VAL A 11 -1.62 -6.88 -5.11
C VAL A 11 -2.55 -5.83 -5.72
N GLY A 12 -3.87 -5.98 -5.55
CA GLY A 12 -4.83 -4.97 -6.00
C GLY A 12 -4.59 -3.61 -5.33
N LEU A 13 -4.24 -3.63 -4.04
CA LEU A 13 -3.90 -2.44 -3.27
C LEU A 13 -2.60 -1.79 -3.74
N LEU A 14 -1.57 -2.58 -4.06
CA LEU A 14 -0.33 -2.10 -4.67
C LEU A 14 -0.61 -1.36 -5.98
N ILE A 15 -1.40 -1.99 -6.86
CA ILE A 15 -1.78 -1.42 -8.16
C ILE A 15 -2.54 -0.11 -7.95
N LEU A 16 -3.50 -0.08 -7.01
CA LEU A 16 -4.26 1.12 -6.69
C LEU A 16 -3.35 2.27 -6.22
N LEU A 17 -2.43 2.01 -5.29
CA LEU A 17 -1.50 3.03 -4.78
C LEU A 17 -0.54 3.53 -5.86
N LEU A 18 -0.03 2.62 -6.72
CA LEU A 18 0.81 2.99 -7.85
C LEU A 18 0.03 3.80 -8.88
N ALA A 19 -1.18 3.39 -9.24
CA ALA A 19 -2.05 4.13 -10.16
C ALA A 19 -2.30 5.55 -9.64
N MET A 20 -2.61 5.69 -8.35
CA MET A 20 -2.77 6.99 -7.73
C MET A 20 -1.46 7.80 -7.75
N ALA A 21 -0.32 7.19 -7.42
CA ALA A 21 0.98 7.86 -7.47
C ALA A 21 1.33 8.37 -8.87
N PHE A 22 1.07 7.57 -9.92
CA PHE A 22 1.27 7.97 -11.31
C PHE A 22 0.33 9.09 -11.72
N LEU A 23 -0.95 9.00 -11.35
CA LEU A 23 -1.93 10.04 -11.68
C LEU A 23 -1.55 11.37 -11.01
N SER A 24 -1.23 11.35 -9.72
CA SER A 24 -0.81 12.53 -8.96
C SER A 24 0.51 13.10 -9.46
N LYS A 25 1.46 12.27 -9.91
CA LYS A 25 2.71 12.75 -10.52
C LYS A 25 2.45 13.46 -11.84
N ARG A 26 1.68 12.85 -12.75
CA ARG A 26 1.41 13.40 -14.08
C ARG A 26 0.63 14.71 -14.01
N MET A 27 -0.39 14.79 -13.16
CA MET A 27 -1.09 16.07 -12.93
C MET A 27 -0.22 17.05 -12.16
N GLY A 28 0.66 16.55 -11.29
CA GLY A 28 1.66 17.31 -10.55
C GLY A 28 2.56 18.15 -11.45
N GLU A 29 3.11 17.49 -12.47
CA GLU A 29 3.98 18.08 -13.50
C GLU A 29 3.24 19.09 -14.37
N ALA A 30 1.95 18.85 -14.66
CA ALA A 30 1.13 19.77 -15.45
C ALA A 30 0.75 21.04 -14.68
N ASN A 31 0.50 20.94 -13.37
CA ASN A 31 -0.05 22.03 -12.55
C ASN A 31 0.96 22.67 -11.58
N ASN A 32 2.26 22.32 -11.66
CA ASN A 32 3.33 22.79 -10.77
C ASN A 32 2.98 22.63 -9.28
N THR A 33 2.39 21.50 -8.91
CA THR A 33 1.94 21.26 -7.53
C THR A 33 3.04 20.75 -6.60
N PRO A 34 2.92 20.96 -5.28
CA PRO A 34 3.79 20.34 -4.30
C PRO A 34 3.75 18.81 -4.43
N GLY A 35 4.89 18.15 -4.25
CA GLY A 35 5.09 16.73 -4.52
C GLY A 35 4.40 15.75 -3.55
N TYR A 36 3.08 15.81 -3.44
CA TYR A 36 2.26 14.93 -2.59
C TYR A 36 2.28 13.45 -3.02
N TYR A 37 2.71 13.16 -4.26
CA TYR A 37 2.88 11.80 -4.78
C TYR A 37 3.87 10.94 -3.99
N ARG A 38 4.77 11.56 -3.21
CA ARG A 38 5.77 10.84 -2.38
C ARG A 38 5.13 9.92 -1.34
N LEU A 39 4.00 10.33 -0.76
CA LEU A 39 3.28 9.52 0.23
C LEU A 39 2.67 8.26 -0.39
N ALA A 40 2.16 8.37 -1.61
CA ALA A 40 1.64 7.22 -2.35
C ALA A 40 2.74 6.21 -2.71
N TYR A 41 3.94 6.67 -3.08
CA TYR A 41 5.10 5.79 -3.29
C TYR A 41 5.56 5.10 -2.00
N LEU A 42 5.56 5.80 -0.86
CA LEU A 42 5.87 5.19 0.44
C LEU A 42 4.86 4.08 0.80
N GLY A 43 3.57 4.34 0.60
CA GLY A 43 2.52 3.33 0.78
C GLY A 43 2.70 2.11 -0.14
N ALA A 44 3.01 2.34 -1.41
CA ALA A 44 3.29 1.26 -2.36
C ALA A 44 4.51 0.42 -1.95
N LEU A 45 5.57 1.05 -1.44
CA LEU A 45 6.76 0.33 -0.93
C LEU A 45 6.41 -0.55 0.27
N LEU A 46 5.63 -0.04 1.22
CA LEU A 46 5.17 -0.79 2.39
C LEU A 46 4.34 -2.03 2.00
N ILE A 47 3.44 -1.90 1.02
CA ILE A 47 2.69 -3.07 0.52
C ILE A 47 3.58 -4.02 -0.26
N GLY A 48 4.52 -3.51 -1.06
CA GLY A 48 5.51 -4.34 -1.73
C GLY A 48 6.28 -5.24 -0.77
N LEU A 49 6.70 -4.70 0.38
CA LEU A 49 7.35 -5.48 1.44
C LEU A 49 6.43 -6.55 2.04
N SER A 50 5.16 -6.21 2.29
CA SER A 50 4.17 -7.19 2.79
C SER A 50 3.90 -8.31 1.79
N ILE A 51 3.83 -8.00 0.48
CA ILE A 51 3.68 -9.00 -0.59
C ILE A 51 4.91 -9.90 -0.67
N ALA A 52 6.12 -9.34 -0.63
CA ALA A 52 7.36 -10.12 -0.66
C ALA A 52 7.43 -11.12 0.51
N ALA A 53 7.08 -10.66 1.72
CA ALA A 53 7.00 -11.54 2.89
C ALA A 53 5.95 -12.64 2.71
N ARG A 54 4.78 -12.32 2.13
CA ARG A 54 3.73 -13.30 1.80
C ARG A 54 4.19 -14.34 0.78
N ILE A 55 4.92 -13.93 -0.26
CA ILE A 55 5.46 -14.82 -1.30
C ILE A 55 6.45 -15.83 -0.71
N MET A 56 7.33 -15.38 0.19
CA MET A 56 8.29 -16.26 0.86
C MET A 56 7.63 -17.38 1.69
N ASN A 57 6.36 -17.21 2.08
CA ASN A 57 5.62 -18.16 2.93
C ASN A 57 4.52 -18.94 2.18
N ILE A 58 4.51 -18.92 0.84
CA ILE A 58 3.52 -19.67 0.04
C ILE A 58 3.69 -21.19 0.18
N GLY A 59 4.88 -21.66 0.54
CA GLY A 59 5.20 -23.09 0.68
C GLY A 59 5.18 -23.64 2.11
N GLU A 60 4.90 -22.81 3.11
CA GLU A 60 4.93 -23.21 4.52
C GLU A 60 3.63 -23.91 4.94
N ASP A 61 3.77 -24.92 5.80
CA ASP A 61 2.64 -25.69 6.32
C ASP A 61 1.76 -24.85 7.27
N GLN A 62 0.49 -25.21 7.36
CA GLN A 62 -0.51 -24.40 8.09
C GLN A 62 -0.20 -24.29 9.60
N ALA A 63 0.46 -25.30 10.17
CA ALA A 63 0.94 -25.29 11.55
C ALA A 63 2.10 -24.28 11.78
N THR A 64 2.97 -24.12 10.79
CA THR A 64 4.03 -23.10 10.83
C THR A 64 3.42 -21.69 10.76
N LEU A 65 2.40 -21.51 9.92
CA LEU A 65 1.69 -20.23 9.78
C LEU A 65 0.96 -19.79 11.07
N ASP A 66 0.32 -20.71 11.78
CA ASP A 66 -0.33 -20.39 13.08
C ASP A 66 0.71 -19.99 14.14
N THR A 67 1.88 -20.65 14.13
CA THR A 67 2.99 -20.30 15.03
C THR A 67 3.60 -18.94 14.67
N LEU A 68 3.70 -18.63 13.38
CA LEU A 68 4.15 -17.33 12.88
C LEU A 68 3.14 -16.22 13.19
N GLN A 69 1.83 -16.48 13.14
CA GLN A 69 0.79 -15.50 13.50
C GLN A 69 0.82 -15.09 14.97
N GLN A 70 1.26 -15.97 15.88
CA GLN A 70 1.46 -15.63 17.29
C GLN A 70 2.64 -14.67 17.51
N ASN A 71 3.53 -14.55 16.53
CA ASN A 71 4.66 -13.63 16.61
C ASN A 71 4.20 -12.21 16.23
N THR A 72 4.30 -11.28 17.17
CA THR A 72 3.88 -9.87 17.02
C THR A 72 4.48 -9.20 15.78
N LEU A 73 5.72 -9.58 15.42
CA LEU A 73 6.42 -9.03 14.27
C LEU A 73 5.76 -9.43 12.94
N TRP A 74 5.28 -10.68 12.83
CA TRP A 74 4.52 -11.15 11.66
C TRP A 74 3.15 -10.50 11.56
N LEU A 75 2.49 -10.27 12.69
CA LEU A 75 1.21 -9.59 12.73
C LEU A 75 1.33 -8.15 12.21
N ILE A 76 2.40 -7.45 12.59
CA ILE A 76 2.73 -6.12 12.06
C ILE A 76 3.04 -6.20 10.56
N LEU A 77 3.80 -7.19 10.10
CA LEU A 77 4.16 -7.30 8.68
C LEU A 77 2.96 -7.62 7.77
N TYR A 78 2.04 -8.46 8.23
CA TYR A 78 0.93 -8.95 7.41
C TYR A 78 -0.30 -8.07 7.49
N ASN A 79 -0.55 -7.45 8.63
CA ASN A 79 -1.75 -6.62 8.85
C ASN A 79 -1.38 -5.15 9.06
N GLY A 80 -0.32 -4.87 9.84
CA GLY A 80 0.12 -3.52 10.14
C GLY A 80 0.62 -2.75 8.92
N LEU A 81 1.57 -3.31 8.16
CA LEU A 81 2.12 -2.66 6.96
C LEU A 81 1.04 -2.33 5.91
N PRO A 82 0.15 -3.27 5.54
CA PRO A 82 -0.95 -2.96 4.62
C PRO A 82 -1.93 -1.92 5.17
N ALA A 83 -2.23 -1.94 6.48
CA ALA A 83 -3.09 -0.93 7.11
C ALA A 83 -2.44 0.47 7.03
N ILE A 84 -1.16 0.59 7.38
CA ILE A 84 -0.42 1.86 7.29
C ILE A 84 -0.36 2.35 5.84
N ALA A 85 -0.10 1.46 4.89
CA ALA A 85 -0.06 1.81 3.48
C ALA A 85 -1.42 2.29 2.95
N LEU A 86 -2.52 1.65 3.36
CA LEU A 86 -3.88 2.11 3.09
C LEU A 86 -4.12 3.50 3.66
N THR A 87 -3.76 3.74 4.92
CA THR A 87 -3.91 5.05 5.57
C THR A 87 -3.09 6.12 4.86
N LEU A 88 -1.84 5.83 4.49
CA LEU A 88 -1.01 6.75 3.71
C LEU A 88 -1.59 7.03 2.33
N GLY A 89 -2.13 6.01 1.65
CA GLY A 89 -2.83 6.17 0.38
C GLY A 89 -4.05 7.09 0.50
N LEU A 90 -4.85 6.88 1.55
CA LEU A 90 -6.01 7.71 1.85
C LEU A 90 -5.61 9.17 2.12
N ILE A 91 -4.58 9.39 2.94
CA ILE A 91 -4.06 10.73 3.25
C ILE A 91 -3.51 11.40 1.97
N ALA A 92 -2.75 10.67 1.16
CA ALA A 92 -2.20 11.19 -0.10
C ALA A 92 -3.32 11.61 -1.06
N GLY A 93 -4.33 10.75 -1.22
CA GLY A 93 -5.53 11.06 -1.98
C GLY A 93 -6.26 12.26 -1.43
N TRP A 94 -6.58 12.26 -0.14
CA TRP A 94 -7.31 13.35 0.50
C TRP A 94 -6.60 14.71 0.32
N ARG A 95 -5.28 14.73 0.55
CA ARG A 95 -4.45 15.94 0.39
C ARG A 95 -4.46 16.43 -1.05
N TYR A 96 -4.39 15.51 -2.02
CA TYR A 96 -4.42 15.82 -3.45
C TYR A 96 -5.77 16.41 -3.87
N TRP A 97 -6.88 15.77 -3.47
CA TRP A 97 -8.22 16.22 -3.82
C TRP A 97 -8.58 17.53 -3.12
N SER A 98 -8.19 17.69 -1.85
CA SER A 98 -8.35 18.96 -1.13
C SER A 98 -7.57 20.11 -1.77
N TRP A 99 -6.41 19.83 -2.37
CA TRP A 99 -5.68 20.83 -3.14
C TRP A 99 -6.39 21.15 -4.47
N LEU A 100 -6.92 20.14 -5.17
CA LEU A 100 -7.62 20.33 -6.45
C LEU A 100 -8.92 21.13 -6.28
N LEU A 101 -9.63 20.89 -5.17
CA LEU A 101 -10.90 21.52 -4.82
C LEU A 101 -10.71 22.85 -4.07
N ALA A 102 -9.49 23.22 -3.71
CA ALA A 102 -9.22 24.57 -3.25
C ALA A 102 -9.33 25.48 -4.46
N GLU A 103 -10.50 26.11 -4.63
CA GLU A 103 -10.78 27.12 -5.66
C GLU A 103 -9.55 28.04 -5.80
N ARG A 104 -8.97 28.05 -7.00
CA ARG A 104 -8.03 29.08 -7.43
C ARG A 104 -8.90 30.10 -8.16
N ASP A 105 -9.46 31.03 -7.38
CA ASP A 105 -10.07 32.26 -7.90
C ASP A 105 -9.14 32.94 -8.93
#